data_AF-A0A1Y6CS63-F1
#
_entry.id   AF-A0A1Y6CS63-F1
#
_cell.length_a   1.000
_cell.length_b   1.000
_cell.length_c   1.000
_cell.angle_alpha   90.00
_cell.angle_beta   90.00
_cell.angle_gamma   90.00
#
_symmetry.space_group_name_H-M   'P 1'
#
loop_
_entity.id
_entity.type
_entity.pdbx_description
1 polymer ?
#
loop_
_entity_poly.entity_id
_entity_poly.type
_entity_poly.pdbx_seq_one_letter_code
_entity_poly.pdbx_strand_id
1 'polypeptide(L)'
;MRLVSSTDGPAVAGARKGGEPPVAALPDDHAAFLRTQAGAPDRAAAAERVSAVTSALIASRGQGLQLGEAELSGLDLSGFDLRRATLNRANLHSSDLSDCDLSGAALICPGLERTRFRGANLSGAYVHALAAQVCDFTGADLSKLVDATGSLFHGCYMNGARLSGGQLAGSAFYQCYLEGASLAGADLQGATINECYADKADFSGAKVGQLTLTKVRLRGASFAGASGEGLVIQRPTDADGLVLAGAHLPALRLASVKAAGVKARRLAAPDADIRGGDLANGDFRQADLSRARLVGVGLGGLDLTEAQLQGSSWHDCLGESLVLAGASAENMSAVECRFPAARMAGFAGRCASFRDCDLSSADLEGAYLYRATITGDPPRAMDLTGANLAGAVLVQAYLAADLAGADLSGARLAYARLNQCSLRQADLSGAGLYEASMVKTDCTDARLAGISAPVFADRAPGLVAALEAAGLGDDAQEMIGFLKNLDGLLRGRGRGST
;
A
#
# COMPACT_ATOMS: atom_id res chain seq x y z
N MET A 1 41.29 -34.39 -42.89
CA MET A 1 41.76 -35.59 -43.61
C MET A 1 40.54 -36.33 -44.14
N ARG A 2 40.51 -36.61 -45.45
CA ARG A 2 39.56 -37.44 -46.23
C ARG A 2 38.17 -36.89 -46.58
N LEU A 3 38.11 -36.38 -47.81
CA LEU A 3 37.06 -36.60 -48.80
C LEU A 3 36.87 -38.10 -49.10
N VAL A 4 35.63 -38.54 -49.30
CA VAL A 4 35.24 -39.62 -50.24
C VAL A 4 33.85 -39.28 -50.82
N SER A 5 33.72 -39.56 -52.11
CA SER A 5 32.69 -39.21 -53.09
C SER A 5 31.71 -40.35 -53.41
N SER A 6 30.73 -40.00 -54.29
CA SER A 6 29.86 -40.84 -55.16
C SER A 6 28.50 -41.22 -54.54
N THR A 7 27.34 -41.17 -55.25
CA THR A 7 27.02 -41.38 -56.68
C THR A 7 25.73 -40.65 -57.12
N ASP A 8 25.60 -40.45 -58.45
CA ASP A 8 24.51 -39.83 -59.22
C ASP A 8 23.14 -40.54 -59.25
N GLY A 9 22.08 -39.73 -59.42
CA GLY A 9 20.91 -39.95 -60.31
C GLY A 9 19.51 -40.09 -59.65
N PRO A 10 18.38 -39.65 -60.28
CA PRO A 10 18.20 -38.90 -61.53
C PRO A 10 17.41 -37.58 -61.40
N ALA A 11 17.45 -36.79 -62.48
CA ALA A 11 16.75 -35.53 -62.67
C ALA A 11 15.22 -35.65 -62.61
N VAL A 12 14.58 -34.75 -61.85
CA VAL A 12 13.15 -34.46 -61.96
C VAL A 12 13.00 -33.02 -62.45
N ALA A 13 12.68 -32.91 -63.74
CA ALA A 13 12.14 -31.68 -64.31
C ALA A 13 10.75 -31.43 -63.72
N GLY A 14 10.64 -30.38 -62.90
CA GLY A 14 9.39 -29.95 -62.27
C GLY A 14 9.21 -28.45 -62.42
N ALA A 15 8.43 -28.07 -63.42
CA ALA A 15 7.77 -26.78 -63.65
C ALA A 15 8.05 -25.64 -62.65
N ARG A 16 8.87 -24.66 -63.07
CA ARG A 16 8.76 -23.27 -62.58
C ARG A 16 7.43 -22.70 -63.06
N LYS A 17 6.46 -22.55 -62.15
CA LYS A 17 5.25 -21.74 -62.34
C LYS A 17 5.03 -20.89 -61.10
N GLY A 18 4.84 -19.59 -61.32
CA GLY A 18 4.48 -18.61 -60.31
C GLY A 18 5.58 -17.57 -60.14
N GLY A 19 5.49 -16.48 -60.91
CA GLY A 19 6.37 -15.34 -60.74
C GLY A 19 6.19 -14.76 -59.35
N GLU A 20 7.24 -14.85 -58.54
CA GLU A 20 7.46 -13.88 -57.49
C GLU A 20 7.48 -12.49 -58.15
N PRO A 21 6.78 -11.48 -57.60
CA PRO A 21 6.98 -10.13 -58.07
C PRO A 21 8.48 -9.81 -57.93
N PRO A 22 9.06 -9.02 -58.85
CA PRO A 22 10.47 -8.67 -58.75
C PRO A 22 10.68 -8.03 -57.37
N VAL A 23 11.53 -8.65 -56.55
CA VAL A 23 11.96 -8.06 -55.27
C VAL A 23 12.54 -6.71 -55.65
N ALA A 24 11.83 -5.62 -55.30
CA ALA A 24 12.36 -4.28 -55.48
C ALA A 24 13.75 -4.27 -54.83
N ALA A 25 14.77 -3.82 -55.57
CA ALA A 25 16.13 -3.83 -55.08
C ALA A 25 16.18 -3.16 -53.71
N LEU A 26 16.62 -3.91 -52.70
CA LEU A 26 16.72 -3.39 -51.34
C LEU A 26 17.73 -2.24 -51.35
N PRO A 27 17.40 -1.09 -50.72
CA PRO A 27 18.31 0.04 -50.70
C PRO A 27 19.58 -0.29 -49.90
N ASP A 28 20.76 0.05 -50.44
CA ASP A 28 22.02 -0.15 -49.72
C ASP A 28 22.17 0.83 -48.54
N ASP A 29 21.76 2.09 -48.73
CA ASP A 29 21.72 3.12 -47.68
C ASP A 29 20.26 3.33 -47.21
N HIS A 30 19.92 2.65 -46.11
CA HIS A 30 18.60 2.74 -45.50
C HIS A 30 18.27 4.14 -44.96
N ALA A 31 19.26 4.90 -44.49
CA ALA A 31 19.04 6.23 -43.94
C ALA A 31 18.74 7.23 -45.06
N ALA A 32 19.51 7.22 -46.14
CA ALA A 32 19.22 8.04 -47.32
C ALA A 32 17.85 7.68 -47.92
N PHE A 33 17.54 6.40 -48.05
CA PHE A 33 16.23 5.92 -48.49
C PHE A 33 15.10 6.51 -47.64
N LEU A 34 15.19 6.41 -46.31
CA LEU A 34 14.15 6.90 -45.41
C LEU A 34 14.00 8.42 -45.49
N ARG A 35 15.10 9.18 -45.58
CA ARG A 35 15.06 10.64 -45.78
C ARG A 35 14.34 11.02 -47.08
N THR A 36 14.59 10.29 -48.17
CA THR A 36 13.89 10.51 -49.44
C THR A 36 12.39 10.22 -49.31
N GLN A 37 12.00 9.16 -48.60
CA GLN A 37 10.58 8.87 -48.37
C GLN A 37 9.91 9.90 -47.46
N ALA A 38 10.61 10.40 -46.43
CA ALA A 38 10.11 11.45 -45.54
C ALA A 38 9.82 12.76 -46.27
N GLY A 39 10.60 13.10 -47.30
CA GLY A 39 10.40 14.29 -48.14
C GLY A 39 9.47 14.08 -49.34
N ALA A 40 8.89 12.88 -49.52
CA ALA A 40 8.07 12.57 -50.68
C ALA A 40 6.68 13.23 -50.59
N PRO A 41 6.16 13.80 -51.69
CA PRO A 41 4.86 14.49 -51.68
C PRO A 41 3.68 13.53 -51.49
N ASP A 42 3.79 12.30 -52.02
CA ASP A 42 2.80 11.24 -51.81
C ASP A 42 3.17 10.41 -50.58
N ARG A 43 2.56 10.77 -49.46
CA ARG A 43 2.79 10.15 -48.16
C ARG A 43 2.35 8.70 -48.09
N ALA A 44 1.22 8.37 -48.72
CA ALA A 44 0.68 7.01 -48.70
C ALA A 44 1.60 6.07 -49.49
N ALA A 45 2.00 6.48 -50.69
CA ALA A 45 2.93 5.68 -51.50
C ALA A 45 4.31 5.59 -50.85
N ALA A 46 4.76 6.63 -50.13
CA ALA A 46 6.01 6.58 -49.36
C ALA A 46 5.92 5.54 -48.23
N ALA A 47 4.83 5.54 -47.45
CA ALA A 47 4.62 4.57 -46.38
C ALA A 47 4.55 3.13 -46.90
N GLU A 48 3.86 2.89 -48.02
CA GLU A 48 3.81 1.58 -48.67
C GLU A 48 5.20 1.11 -49.12
N ARG A 49 6.01 2.00 -49.71
CA ARG A 49 7.40 1.67 -50.10
C ARG A 49 8.27 1.33 -48.89
N VAL A 50 8.18 2.10 -47.81
CA VAL A 50 8.91 1.81 -46.56
C VAL A 50 8.48 0.45 -46.01
N SER A 51 7.18 0.16 -45.95
CA SER A 51 6.68 -1.12 -45.45
C SER A 51 7.07 -2.32 -46.31
N ALA A 52 7.07 -2.17 -47.64
CA ALA A 52 7.53 -3.22 -48.55
C ALA A 52 9.03 -3.55 -48.33
N VAL A 53 9.88 -2.53 -48.20
CA VAL A 53 11.30 -2.70 -47.90
C VAL A 53 11.51 -3.32 -46.51
N THR A 54 10.84 -2.80 -45.48
CA THR A 54 10.91 -3.34 -44.12
C THR A 54 10.51 -4.81 -44.07
N SER A 55 9.43 -5.19 -44.76
CA SER A 55 8.96 -6.58 -44.83
C SER A 55 9.98 -7.50 -45.51
N ALA A 56 10.59 -7.06 -46.63
CA ALA A 56 11.61 -7.82 -47.33
C ALA A 56 12.91 -7.98 -46.51
N LEU A 57 13.31 -6.96 -45.75
CA LEU A 57 14.45 -7.03 -44.83
C LEU A 57 14.19 -8.01 -43.68
N ILE A 58 13.01 -7.95 -43.06
CA ILE A 58 12.64 -8.86 -41.97
C ILE A 58 12.57 -10.30 -42.48
N ALA A 59 11.99 -10.55 -43.66
CA ALA A 59 11.90 -11.88 -44.24
C ALA A 59 13.28 -12.48 -44.56
N SER A 60 14.22 -11.66 -45.04
CA SER A 60 15.55 -12.12 -45.47
C SER A 60 16.57 -12.20 -44.34
N ARG A 61 16.51 -11.30 -43.35
CA ARG A 61 17.55 -11.12 -42.32
C ARG A 61 17.04 -11.16 -40.88
N GLY A 62 15.71 -11.17 -40.68
CA GLY A 62 15.12 -11.07 -39.36
C GLY A 62 15.30 -9.69 -38.70
N GLN A 63 15.67 -8.67 -39.46
CA GLN A 63 15.88 -7.31 -38.96
C GLN A 63 15.20 -6.32 -39.90
N GLY A 64 14.73 -5.19 -39.37
CA GLY A 64 14.18 -4.10 -40.17
C GLY A 64 15.27 -3.18 -40.72
N LEU A 65 14.90 -1.93 -41.00
CA LEU A 65 15.82 -0.91 -41.47
C LEU A 65 16.98 -0.70 -40.49
N GLN A 66 18.19 -0.64 -41.04
CA GLN A 66 19.42 -0.35 -40.30
C GLN A 66 19.67 1.16 -40.32
N LEU A 67 19.26 1.86 -39.27
CA LEU A 67 19.26 3.32 -39.15
C LEU A 67 20.19 3.79 -38.00
N GLY A 68 21.18 2.97 -37.64
CA GLY A 68 22.13 3.32 -36.60
C GLY A 68 22.93 4.56 -36.98
N GLU A 69 23.11 5.48 -36.03
CA GLU A 69 23.82 6.76 -36.22
C GLU A 69 23.22 7.65 -37.33
N ALA A 70 22.00 7.35 -37.80
CA ALA A 70 21.36 8.11 -38.86
C ALA A 70 20.95 9.51 -38.38
N GLU A 71 21.23 10.52 -39.20
CA GLU A 71 20.67 11.86 -39.03
C GLU A 71 19.23 11.91 -39.56
N LEU A 72 18.28 11.98 -38.64
CA LEU A 72 16.83 11.97 -38.88
C LEU A 72 16.11 13.12 -38.14
N SER A 73 16.85 14.12 -37.64
CA SER A 73 16.26 15.23 -36.90
C SER A 73 15.29 16.06 -37.73
N GLY A 74 14.20 16.50 -37.10
CA GLY A 74 13.17 17.34 -37.72
C GLY A 74 12.35 16.67 -38.83
N LEU A 75 12.61 15.41 -39.17
CA LEU A 75 11.86 14.71 -40.21
C LEU A 75 10.47 14.35 -39.72
N ASP A 76 9.50 14.50 -40.61
CA ASP A 76 8.24 13.80 -40.47
C ASP A 76 8.44 12.35 -40.93
N LEU A 77 8.29 11.40 -40.03
CA LEU A 77 8.38 9.96 -40.26
C LEU A 77 7.05 9.27 -39.96
N SER A 78 5.99 10.03 -39.65
CA SER A 78 4.72 9.51 -39.14
C SER A 78 4.12 8.39 -40.02
N GLY A 79 3.56 7.37 -39.36
CA GLY A 79 2.93 6.22 -40.02
C GLY A 79 3.88 5.27 -40.76
N PHE A 80 5.20 5.45 -40.67
CA PHE A 80 6.14 4.53 -41.31
C PHE A 80 6.30 3.21 -40.54
N ASP A 81 6.46 2.13 -41.30
CA ASP A 81 6.77 0.79 -40.80
C ASP A 81 8.27 0.68 -40.52
N LEU A 82 8.64 0.91 -39.27
CA LEU A 82 9.99 0.85 -38.73
C LEU A 82 10.17 -0.35 -37.79
N ARG A 83 9.37 -1.41 -37.97
CA ARG A 83 9.43 -2.61 -37.13
C ARG A 83 10.82 -3.22 -37.17
N ARG A 84 11.30 -3.62 -35.99
CA ARG A 84 12.62 -4.26 -35.82
C ARG A 84 13.77 -3.44 -36.43
N ALA A 85 13.59 -2.14 -36.63
CA ALA A 85 14.64 -1.25 -37.08
C ALA A 85 15.71 -1.09 -36.00
N THR A 86 16.93 -0.80 -36.41
CA THR A 86 18.02 -0.42 -35.49
C THR A 86 18.20 1.08 -35.54
N LEU A 87 17.84 1.78 -34.48
CA LEU A 87 17.94 3.24 -34.31
C LEU A 87 19.00 3.63 -33.26
N ASN A 88 19.93 2.72 -33.00
CA ASN A 88 20.99 2.94 -32.01
C ASN A 88 21.78 4.20 -32.38
N ARG A 89 21.89 5.14 -31.43
CA ARG A 89 22.57 6.44 -31.62
C ARG A 89 22.05 7.28 -32.78
N ALA A 90 20.88 6.97 -33.35
CA ALA A 90 20.26 7.81 -34.37
C ALA A 90 19.88 9.17 -33.77
N ASN A 91 20.04 10.24 -34.54
CA ASN A 91 19.56 11.56 -34.16
C ASN A 91 18.09 11.71 -34.59
N LEU A 92 17.18 11.69 -33.62
CA LEU A 92 15.73 11.81 -33.82
C LEU A 92 15.17 13.11 -33.22
N HIS A 93 16.03 14.08 -32.87
CA HIS A 93 15.60 15.32 -32.23
C HIS A 93 14.52 16.02 -33.08
N SER A 94 13.42 16.40 -32.44
CA SER A 94 12.28 17.09 -33.08
C SER A 94 11.62 16.36 -34.27
N SER A 95 11.89 15.07 -34.46
CA SER A 95 11.23 14.26 -35.49
C SER A 95 9.81 13.87 -35.09
N ASP A 96 8.96 13.55 -36.07
CA ASP A 96 7.61 13.03 -35.87
C ASP A 96 7.55 11.54 -36.23
N LEU A 97 7.45 10.69 -35.22
CA LEU A 97 7.24 9.24 -35.33
C LEU A 97 5.81 8.86 -34.91
N SER A 98 4.86 9.79 -34.95
CA SER A 98 3.46 9.50 -34.61
C SER A 98 2.91 8.39 -35.51
N ASP A 99 2.14 7.48 -34.93
CA ASP A 99 1.52 6.33 -35.60
C ASP A 99 2.50 5.37 -36.33
N CYS A 100 3.81 5.50 -36.10
CA CYS A 100 4.79 4.56 -36.62
C CYS A 100 4.66 3.19 -35.95
N ASP A 101 4.96 2.13 -36.70
CA ASP A 101 5.20 0.82 -36.11
C ASP A 101 6.71 0.65 -35.86
N LEU A 102 7.10 0.72 -34.60
CA LEU A 102 8.46 0.53 -34.08
C LEU A 102 8.56 -0.77 -33.26
N SER A 103 7.61 -1.71 -33.43
CA SER A 103 7.60 -2.92 -32.61
C SER A 103 8.86 -3.74 -32.81
N GLY A 104 9.46 -4.15 -31.68
CA GLY A 104 10.74 -4.86 -31.66
C GLY A 104 11.95 -4.05 -32.14
N ALA A 105 11.85 -2.73 -32.35
CA ALA A 105 12.98 -1.89 -32.73
C ALA A 105 14.01 -1.78 -31.59
N ALA A 106 15.27 -1.51 -31.94
CA ALA A 106 16.33 -1.23 -30.98
C ALA A 106 16.63 0.27 -30.94
N LEU A 107 16.46 0.87 -29.76
CA LEU A 107 16.68 2.29 -29.48
C LEU A 107 17.69 2.46 -28.34
N ILE A 108 18.95 2.11 -28.59
CA ILE A 108 20.04 2.29 -27.61
C ILE A 108 20.66 3.68 -27.78
N CYS A 109 20.53 4.52 -26.76
CA CYS A 109 21.02 5.91 -26.73
C CYS A 109 20.69 6.75 -27.98
N PRO A 110 19.45 6.74 -28.53
CA PRO A 110 19.07 7.69 -29.58
C PRO A 110 19.03 9.12 -29.04
N GLY A 111 19.23 10.09 -29.92
CA GLY A 111 18.97 11.49 -29.61
C GLY A 111 17.47 11.76 -29.60
N LEU A 112 16.84 11.82 -28.42
CA LEU A 112 15.41 12.07 -28.23
C LEU A 112 15.15 13.32 -27.40
N GLU A 113 15.08 14.45 -28.10
CA GLU A 113 14.55 15.70 -27.54
C GLU A 113 13.40 16.18 -28.41
N ARG A 114 12.24 16.48 -27.80
CA ARG A 114 11.03 16.98 -28.49
C ARG A 114 10.52 16.07 -29.63
N THR A 115 10.86 14.78 -29.60
CA THR A 115 10.39 13.80 -30.57
C THR A 115 8.94 13.40 -30.28
N ARG A 116 8.11 13.24 -31.32
CA ARG A 116 6.70 12.82 -31.19
C ARG A 116 6.55 11.34 -31.51
N PHE A 117 5.89 10.60 -30.63
CA PHE A 117 5.55 9.18 -30.73
C PHE A 117 4.04 8.96 -30.48
N ARG A 118 3.19 9.96 -30.77
CA ARG A 118 1.75 9.85 -30.48
C ARG A 118 1.18 8.63 -31.19
N GLY A 119 0.50 7.75 -30.46
CA GLY A 119 -0.10 6.53 -31.02
C GLY A 119 0.90 5.51 -31.62
N ALA A 120 2.21 5.76 -31.52
CA ALA A 120 3.21 4.87 -32.10
C ALA A 120 3.26 3.52 -31.36
N ASN A 121 3.57 2.44 -32.08
CA ASN A 121 3.72 1.11 -31.53
C ASN A 121 5.21 0.82 -31.25
N LEU A 122 5.65 0.92 -30.01
CA LEU A 122 6.98 0.51 -29.53
C LEU A 122 6.93 -0.84 -28.78
N SER A 123 5.89 -1.65 -28.99
CA SER A 123 5.75 -2.89 -28.23
C SER A 123 6.94 -3.83 -28.46
N GLY A 124 7.47 -4.38 -27.38
CA GLY A 124 8.65 -5.26 -27.44
C GLY A 124 9.95 -4.58 -27.90
N ALA A 125 10.00 -3.25 -28.02
CA ALA A 125 11.23 -2.54 -28.38
C ALA A 125 12.30 -2.68 -27.29
N TYR A 126 13.57 -2.68 -27.70
CA TYR A 126 14.73 -2.70 -26.81
C TYR A 126 15.21 -1.27 -26.57
N VAL A 127 15.14 -0.78 -25.32
CA VAL A 127 15.32 0.64 -24.99
C VAL A 127 16.34 0.87 -23.85
N HIS A 128 17.43 0.12 -23.84
CA HIS A 128 18.46 0.21 -22.79
C HIS A 128 19.07 1.62 -22.69
N ALA A 129 19.10 2.19 -21.48
CA ALA A 129 19.63 3.53 -21.19
C ALA A 129 19.09 4.63 -22.13
N LEU A 130 17.80 4.57 -22.45
CA LEU A 130 17.12 5.59 -23.24
C LEU A 130 17.08 6.91 -22.48
N ALA A 131 17.46 8.02 -23.12
CA ALA A 131 17.29 9.36 -22.55
C ALA A 131 16.29 10.15 -23.41
N ALA A 132 15.04 10.24 -22.95
CA ALA A 132 13.98 10.97 -23.63
C ALA A 132 13.65 12.27 -22.87
N GLN A 133 13.74 13.39 -23.56
CA GLN A 133 13.52 14.72 -23.00
C GLN A 133 12.41 15.46 -23.75
N VAL A 134 11.36 15.88 -23.02
CA VAL A 134 10.17 16.58 -23.56
C VAL A 134 9.58 15.87 -24.79
N CYS A 135 9.62 14.54 -24.82
CA CYS A 135 9.05 13.74 -25.89
C CYS A 135 7.55 13.49 -25.64
N ASP A 136 6.82 13.20 -26.71
CA ASP A 136 5.37 12.96 -26.66
C ASP A 136 5.03 11.52 -27.00
N PHE A 137 4.82 10.70 -25.97
CA PHE A 137 4.36 9.32 -26.05
C PHE A 137 2.85 9.19 -25.77
N THR A 138 2.06 10.26 -25.95
CA THR A 138 0.61 10.21 -25.68
C THR A 138 -0.05 9.07 -26.47
N GLY A 139 -0.69 8.15 -25.77
CA GLY A 139 -1.34 6.97 -26.36
C GLY A 139 -0.42 5.95 -27.04
N ALA A 140 0.91 6.10 -26.91
CA ALA A 140 1.87 5.15 -27.49
C ALA A 140 1.80 3.79 -26.80
N ASP A 141 2.05 2.72 -27.56
CA ASP A 141 2.17 1.36 -27.02
C ASP A 141 3.64 1.03 -26.75
N LEU A 142 4.05 1.15 -25.50
CA LEU A 142 5.34 0.70 -24.98
C LEU A 142 5.19 -0.61 -24.17
N SER A 143 4.19 -1.43 -24.49
CA SER A 143 3.99 -2.68 -23.77
C SER A 143 5.14 -3.65 -24.01
N LYS A 144 5.49 -4.43 -22.98
CA LYS A 144 6.53 -5.47 -23.08
C LYS A 144 7.89 -4.94 -23.53
N LEU A 145 8.22 -3.66 -23.30
CA LEU A 145 9.56 -3.14 -23.54
C LEU A 145 10.61 -4.10 -22.96
N VAL A 146 11.62 -4.38 -23.77
CA VAL A 146 12.74 -5.23 -23.42
C VAL A 146 13.85 -4.34 -22.89
N ASP A 147 14.26 -4.59 -21.65
CA ASP A 147 15.34 -3.88 -20.97
C ASP A 147 15.32 -2.35 -21.14
N ALA A 148 14.45 -1.67 -20.40
CA ALA A 148 14.49 -0.22 -20.23
C ALA A 148 15.35 0.20 -19.03
N THR A 149 16.28 -0.66 -18.58
CA THR A 149 17.09 -0.39 -17.39
C THR A 149 17.89 0.89 -17.57
N GLY A 150 17.88 1.74 -16.53
CA GLY A 150 18.59 3.02 -16.52
C GLY A 150 18.04 4.07 -17.49
N SER A 151 16.87 3.83 -18.10
CA SER A 151 16.22 4.82 -18.96
C SER A 151 15.72 6.03 -18.16
N LEU A 152 15.86 7.21 -18.72
CA LEU A 152 15.42 8.48 -18.18
C LEU A 152 14.34 9.09 -19.09
N PHE A 153 13.16 9.30 -18.52
CA PHE A 153 12.10 10.11 -19.09
C PHE A 153 12.03 11.42 -18.31
N HIS A 154 12.30 12.53 -18.99
CA HIS A 154 12.29 13.86 -18.39
C HIS A 154 11.30 14.78 -19.11
N GLY A 155 10.28 15.28 -18.41
CA GLY A 155 9.31 16.20 -18.99
C GLY A 155 8.43 15.60 -20.09
N CYS A 156 8.34 14.26 -20.18
CA CYS A 156 7.66 13.59 -21.28
C CYS A 156 6.13 13.54 -21.06
N TYR A 157 5.39 13.66 -22.17
CA TYR A 157 3.94 13.43 -22.20
C TYR A 157 3.67 11.95 -22.45
N MET A 158 3.00 11.28 -21.53
CA MET A 158 2.74 9.83 -21.59
C MET A 158 1.29 9.52 -21.19
N ASN A 159 0.38 10.48 -21.40
CA ASN A 159 -1.03 10.32 -21.05
C ASN A 159 -1.61 9.15 -21.86
N GLY A 160 -2.24 8.19 -21.17
CA GLY A 160 -2.79 6.98 -21.77
C GLY A 160 -1.75 6.04 -22.41
N ALA A 161 -0.45 6.26 -22.20
CA ALA A 161 0.59 5.37 -22.74
C ALA A 161 0.50 3.99 -22.10
N ARG A 162 0.79 2.94 -22.87
CA ARG A 162 0.74 1.55 -22.40
C ARG A 162 2.16 1.05 -22.14
N LEU A 163 2.53 0.83 -20.89
CA LEU A 163 3.82 0.27 -20.47
C LEU A 163 3.66 -1.14 -19.85
N SER A 164 2.51 -1.77 -20.05
CA SER A 164 2.15 -3.02 -19.38
C SER A 164 3.14 -4.15 -19.69
N GLY A 165 3.57 -4.87 -18.65
CA GLY A 165 4.50 -5.99 -18.77
C GLY A 165 5.92 -5.64 -19.24
N GLY A 166 6.27 -4.35 -19.31
CA GLY A 166 7.62 -3.91 -19.69
C GLY A 166 8.66 -4.12 -18.58
N GLN A 167 9.92 -4.27 -18.98
CA GLN A 167 11.07 -4.32 -18.06
C GLN A 167 11.60 -2.90 -17.83
N LEU A 168 11.19 -2.25 -16.74
CA LEU A 168 11.47 -0.84 -16.42
C LEU A 168 12.30 -0.70 -15.13
N ALA A 169 13.01 -1.74 -14.72
CA ALA A 169 13.79 -1.75 -13.49
C ALA A 169 14.84 -0.62 -13.51
N GLY A 170 14.96 0.13 -12.41
CA GLY A 170 15.91 1.25 -12.30
C GLY A 170 15.67 2.42 -13.26
N SER A 171 14.54 2.46 -13.99
CA SER A 171 14.19 3.61 -14.82
C SER A 171 13.79 4.82 -13.98
N ALA A 172 13.93 6.02 -14.54
CA ALA A 172 13.61 7.28 -13.90
C ALA A 172 12.57 8.06 -14.72
N PHE A 173 11.47 8.42 -14.06
CA PHE A 173 10.47 9.34 -14.57
C PHE A 173 10.55 10.62 -13.75
N TYR A 174 10.86 11.72 -14.41
CA TYR A 174 10.96 13.03 -13.79
C TYR A 174 10.07 14.02 -14.52
N GLN A 175 9.15 14.67 -13.80
CA GLN A 175 8.25 15.69 -14.35
C GLN A 175 7.44 15.21 -15.57
N CYS A 176 7.07 13.92 -15.58
CA CYS A 176 6.30 13.31 -16.66
C CYS A 176 4.78 13.37 -16.41
N TYR A 177 4.01 13.33 -17.48
CA TYR A 177 2.54 13.26 -17.47
C TYR A 177 2.09 11.84 -17.79
N LEU A 178 1.69 11.09 -16.76
CA LEU A 178 1.31 9.68 -16.79
C LEU A 178 -0.20 9.48 -16.55
N GLU A 179 -1.04 10.49 -16.81
CA GLU A 179 -2.47 10.38 -16.54
C GLU A 179 -3.07 9.22 -17.35
N GLY A 180 -3.72 8.27 -16.66
CA GLY A 180 -4.31 7.08 -17.25
C GLY A 180 -3.30 6.12 -17.92
N ALA A 181 -1.99 6.28 -17.69
CA ALA A 181 -0.99 5.37 -18.23
C ALA A 181 -1.11 3.98 -17.58
N SER A 182 -0.89 2.93 -18.36
CA SER A 182 -0.97 1.55 -17.90
C SER A 182 0.42 0.96 -17.69
N LEU A 183 0.86 0.83 -16.44
CA LEU A 183 2.06 0.11 -16.00
C LEU A 183 1.73 -1.29 -15.43
N ALA A 184 0.55 -1.84 -15.76
CA ALA A 184 0.09 -3.11 -15.24
C ALA A 184 1.10 -4.26 -15.52
N GLY A 185 1.44 -5.02 -14.49
CA GLY A 185 2.38 -6.14 -14.57
C GLY A 185 3.82 -5.78 -14.95
N ALA A 186 4.17 -4.49 -15.02
CA ALA A 186 5.50 -4.05 -15.39
C ALA A 186 6.52 -4.31 -14.25
N ASP A 187 7.78 -4.48 -14.61
CA ASP A 187 8.88 -4.57 -13.65
C ASP A 187 9.45 -3.18 -13.37
N LEU A 188 9.11 -2.59 -12.22
CA LEU A 188 9.52 -1.25 -11.77
C LEU A 188 10.49 -1.33 -10.59
N GLN A 189 11.20 -2.45 -10.42
CA GLN A 189 12.10 -2.63 -9.30
C GLN A 189 13.20 -1.56 -9.29
N GLY A 190 13.36 -0.84 -8.18
CA GLY A 190 14.32 0.25 -8.01
C GLY A 190 14.08 1.48 -8.90
N ALA A 191 12.96 1.54 -9.62
CA ALA A 191 12.64 2.69 -10.45
C ALA A 191 12.27 3.91 -9.57
N THR A 192 12.33 5.10 -10.17
CA THR A 192 11.98 6.36 -9.51
C THR A 192 10.94 7.13 -10.31
N ILE A 193 9.91 7.63 -9.62
CA ILE A 193 8.89 8.50 -10.20
C ILE A 193 8.84 9.75 -9.35
N ASN A 194 9.28 10.88 -9.90
CA ASN A 194 9.47 12.12 -9.15
C ASN A 194 8.79 13.30 -9.86
N GLU A 195 8.01 14.07 -9.11
CA GLU A 195 7.31 15.26 -9.60
C GLU A 195 6.42 14.99 -10.83
N CYS A 196 5.87 13.77 -10.92
CA CYS A 196 5.02 13.34 -12.04
C CYS A 196 3.53 13.48 -11.72
N TYR A 197 2.71 13.50 -12.78
CA TYR A 197 1.25 13.45 -12.70
C TYR A 197 0.76 12.08 -13.12
N ALA A 198 0.40 11.21 -12.17
CA ALA A 198 0.03 9.81 -12.41
C ALA A 198 -1.42 9.52 -11.99
N ASP A 199 -2.31 10.50 -12.18
CA ASP A 199 -3.73 10.36 -11.88
C ASP A 199 -4.31 9.19 -12.70
N LYS A 200 -5.02 8.29 -12.03
CA LYS A 200 -5.60 7.06 -12.62
C LYS A 200 -4.60 6.15 -13.33
N ALA A 201 -3.30 6.31 -13.08
CA ALA A 201 -2.29 5.39 -13.59
C ALA A 201 -2.48 4.01 -12.97
N ASP A 202 -2.29 2.97 -13.78
CA ASP A 202 -2.50 1.58 -13.39
C ASP A 202 -1.17 0.86 -13.19
N PHE A 203 -0.80 0.62 -11.94
CA PHE A 203 0.34 -0.21 -11.51
C PHE A 203 -0.11 -1.61 -11.07
N SER A 204 -1.30 -2.06 -11.46
CA SER A 204 -1.85 -3.34 -10.98
C SER A 204 -0.95 -4.52 -11.35
N GLY A 205 -0.69 -5.39 -10.38
CA GLY A 205 0.21 -6.54 -10.56
C GLY A 205 1.68 -6.20 -10.85
N ALA A 206 2.07 -4.92 -10.83
CA ALA A 206 3.45 -4.52 -11.12
C ALA A 206 4.42 -5.00 -10.02
N LYS A 207 5.68 -5.22 -10.38
CA LYS A 207 6.76 -5.45 -9.43
C LYS A 207 7.33 -4.10 -9.00
N VAL A 208 7.13 -3.74 -7.74
CA VAL A 208 7.40 -2.39 -7.22
C VAL A 208 8.43 -2.38 -6.09
N GLY A 209 9.27 -3.43 -6.01
CA GLY A 209 10.32 -3.52 -5.00
C GLY A 209 11.29 -2.34 -5.09
N GLN A 210 11.51 -1.62 -3.99
CA GLN A 210 12.33 -0.40 -3.94
C GLN A 210 11.89 0.72 -4.90
N LEU A 211 10.67 0.67 -5.44
CA LEU A 211 10.11 1.78 -6.22
C LEU A 211 9.93 2.99 -5.32
N THR A 212 10.41 4.16 -5.76
CA THR A 212 10.26 5.42 -5.01
C THR A 212 9.39 6.41 -5.77
N LEU A 213 8.27 6.81 -5.17
CA LEU A 213 7.40 7.87 -5.65
C LEU A 213 7.55 9.09 -4.73
N THR A 214 8.01 10.22 -5.28
CA THR A 214 8.18 11.48 -4.53
C THR A 214 7.45 12.63 -5.21
N LYS A 215 6.63 13.38 -4.45
CA LYS A 215 5.86 14.52 -4.98
C LYS A 215 5.01 14.18 -6.22
N VAL A 216 4.52 12.95 -6.29
CA VAL A 216 3.69 12.48 -7.40
C VAL A 216 2.22 12.77 -7.10
N ARG A 217 1.45 13.12 -8.12
CA ARG A 217 -0.02 13.14 -8.04
C ARG A 217 -0.56 11.75 -8.38
N LEU A 218 -1.30 11.13 -7.46
CA LEU A 218 -1.72 9.73 -7.49
C LEU A 218 -3.24 9.57 -7.36
N ARG A 219 -4.02 10.58 -7.77
CA ARG A 219 -5.48 10.54 -7.58
C ARG A 219 -6.08 9.37 -8.36
N GLY A 220 -6.69 8.43 -7.64
CA GLY A 220 -7.26 7.21 -8.21
C GLY A 220 -6.23 6.27 -8.86
N ALA A 221 -4.93 6.45 -8.62
CA ALA A 221 -3.91 5.51 -9.09
C ALA A 221 -4.07 4.15 -8.40
N SER A 222 -3.73 3.07 -9.11
CA SER A 222 -3.96 1.70 -8.62
C SER A 222 -2.68 0.90 -8.55
N PHE A 223 -2.35 0.40 -7.35
CA PHE A 223 -1.33 -0.62 -7.10
C PHE A 223 -1.97 -1.97 -6.75
N ALA A 224 -3.21 -2.21 -7.20
CA ALA A 224 -3.94 -3.43 -6.85
C ALA A 224 -3.16 -4.69 -7.24
N GLY A 225 -2.93 -5.60 -6.30
CA GLY A 225 -2.15 -6.82 -6.52
C GLY A 225 -0.67 -6.61 -6.88
N ALA A 226 -0.14 -5.38 -6.78
CA ALA A 226 1.28 -5.12 -6.96
C ALA A 226 2.10 -5.85 -5.89
N SER A 227 3.35 -6.17 -6.20
CA SER A 227 4.23 -6.91 -5.29
C SER A 227 5.63 -6.33 -5.23
N GLY A 228 6.23 -6.30 -4.05
CA GLY A 228 7.62 -5.89 -3.89
C GLY A 228 7.89 -5.27 -2.52
N GLU A 229 9.09 -5.51 -2.02
CA GLU A 229 9.52 -4.98 -0.72
C GLU A 229 10.02 -3.54 -0.83
N GLY A 230 9.63 -2.70 0.13
CA GLY A 230 10.19 -1.37 0.28
C GLY A 230 9.69 -0.35 -0.75
N LEU A 231 8.45 -0.49 -1.24
CA LEU A 231 7.77 0.60 -1.96
C LEU A 231 7.72 1.85 -1.07
N VAL A 232 8.14 2.99 -1.60
CA VAL A 232 8.11 4.29 -0.91
C VAL A 232 7.20 5.26 -1.64
N ILE A 233 6.17 5.75 -0.95
CA ILE A 233 5.33 6.86 -1.40
C ILE A 233 5.51 8.02 -0.41
N GLN A 234 6.20 9.07 -0.85
CA GLN A 234 6.57 10.18 0.01
C GLN A 234 6.08 11.52 -0.54
N ARG A 235 5.36 12.26 0.32
CA ARG A 235 4.82 13.59 0.04
C ARG A 235 4.05 13.64 -1.30
N PRO A 236 3.11 12.71 -1.58
CA PRO A 236 2.29 12.85 -2.77
C PRO A 236 1.54 14.18 -2.72
N THR A 237 1.33 14.80 -3.89
CA THR A 237 0.62 16.08 -3.96
C THR A 237 -0.90 15.91 -3.84
N ASP A 238 -1.40 14.74 -4.25
CA ASP A 238 -2.76 14.26 -4.08
C ASP A 238 -2.68 12.72 -4.17
N ALA A 239 -3.42 12.00 -3.33
CA ALA A 239 -3.50 10.54 -3.37
C ALA A 239 -4.93 10.05 -3.07
N ASP A 240 -5.94 10.90 -3.27
CA ASP A 240 -7.34 10.54 -3.01
C ASP A 240 -7.76 9.36 -3.89
N GLY A 241 -8.42 8.38 -3.26
CA GLY A 241 -8.86 7.16 -3.92
C GLY A 241 -7.74 6.22 -4.36
N LEU A 242 -6.51 6.37 -3.84
CA LEU A 242 -5.40 5.44 -4.05
C LEU A 242 -5.82 4.01 -3.74
N VAL A 243 -5.51 3.07 -4.65
CA VAL A 243 -5.86 1.65 -4.50
C VAL A 243 -4.61 0.84 -4.19
N LEU A 244 -4.63 0.11 -3.08
CA LEU A 244 -3.62 -0.84 -2.62
C LEU A 244 -4.21 -2.24 -2.41
N ALA A 245 -5.44 -2.47 -2.87
CA ALA A 245 -6.21 -3.69 -2.59
C ALA A 245 -5.46 -4.95 -3.07
N GLY A 246 -5.31 -5.93 -2.17
CA GLY A 246 -4.64 -7.20 -2.44
C GLY A 246 -3.15 -7.10 -2.77
N ALA A 247 -2.52 -5.93 -2.62
CA ALA A 247 -1.09 -5.77 -2.89
C ALA A 247 -0.26 -6.46 -1.81
N HIS A 248 0.92 -6.97 -2.18
CA HIS A 248 1.89 -7.55 -1.26
C HIS A 248 3.13 -6.66 -1.16
N LEU A 249 3.13 -5.79 -0.16
CA LEU A 249 4.04 -4.67 0.01
C LEU A 249 4.71 -4.70 1.39
N PRO A 250 5.52 -5.73 1.70
CA PRO A 250 6.29 -5.75 2.94
C PRO A 250 7.21 -4.52 3.02
N ALA A 251 7.35 -3.96 4.22
CA ALA A 251 8.09 -2.72 4.47
C ALA A 251 7.62 -1.51 3.63
N LEU A 252 6.33 -1.45 3.28
CA LEU A 252 5.70 -0.29 2.64
C LEU A 252 5.96 0.98 3.46
N ARG A 253 6.45 2.04 2.82
CA ARG A 253 6.63 3.35 3.46
C ARG A 253 5.66 4.38 2.88
N LEU A 254 4.77 4.87 3.73
CA LEU A 254 3.87 5.97 3.41
C LEU A 254 4.25 7.16 4.29
N ALA A 255 4.72 8.25 3.69
CA ALA A 255 5.15 9.43 4.43
C ALA A 255 4.42 10.68 3.95
N SER A 256 3.72 11.35 4.87
CA SER A 256 2.93 12.56 4.60
C SER A 256 1.90 12.36 3.48
N VAL A 257 1.24 11.20 3.47
CA VAL A 257 0.20 10.86 2.51
C VAL A 257 -1.13 11.41 3.03
N LYS A 258 -1.73 12.36 2.30
CA LYS A 258 -3.12 12.78 2.52
C LYS A 258 -3.96 12.12 1.44
N ALA A 259 -4.73 11.12 1.83
CA ALA A 259 -5.50 10.32 0.91
C ALA A 259 -6.84 9.95 1.55
N ALA A 260 -7.90 10.65 1.15
CA ALA A 260 -9.25 10.26 1.53
C ALA A 260 -9.64 8.99 0.77
N GLY A 261 -10.21 8.02 1.50
CA GLY A 261 -10.81 6.83 0.89
C GLY A 261 -9.82 5.89 0.20
N VAL A 262 -8.62 5.71 0.78
CA VAL A 262 -7.67 4.69 0.33
C VAL A 262 -8.34 3.31 0.35
N LYS A 263 -8.20 2.56 -0.74
CA LYS A 263 -8.78 1.22 -0.89
C LYS A 263 -7.68 0.18 -0.74
N ALA A 264 -7.50 -0.34 0.48
CA ALA A 264 -6.44 -1.26 0.88
C ALA A 264 -6.98 -2.60 1.42
N ARG A 265 -8.18 -3.01 1.01
CA ARG A 265 -8.75 -4.31 1.40
C ARG A 265 -7.77 -5.45 1.07
N ARG A 266 -7.47 -6.30 2.04
CA ARG A 266 -6.49 -7.41 1.94
C ARG A 266 -5.09 -6.97 1.52
N LEU A 267 -4.70 -5.73 1.79
CA LEU A 267 -3.30 -5.30 1.67
C LEU A 267 -2.44 -6.14 2.61
N ALA A 268 -1.38 -6.76 2.10
CA ALA A 268 -0.37 -7.41 2.91
C ALA A 268 0.86 -6.51 3.01
N ALA A 269 0.96 -5.73 4.08
CA ALA A 269 2.04 -4.80 4.33
C ALA A 269 2.58 -4.96 5.77
N PRO A 270 3.12 -6.15 6.12
CA PRO A 270 3.84 -6.30 7.37
C PRO A 270 5.05 -5.37 7.40
N ASP A 271 5.41 -4.92 8.60
CA ASP A 271 6.52 -3.98 8.83
C ASP A 271 6.36 -2.64 8.09
N ALA A 272 5.13 -2.26 7.72
CA ALA A 272 4.86 -0.97 7.09
C ALA A 272 5.23 0.20 8.02
N ASP A 273 5.71 1.29 7.43
CA ASP A 273 6.04 2.53 8.11
C ASP A 273 5.17 3.66 7.56
N ILE A 274 4.13 4.02 8.32
CA ILE A 274 3.17 5.05 7.95
C ILE A 274 3.39 6.24 8.89
N ARG A 275 3.90 7.35 8.36
CA ARG A 275 4.27 8.52 9.15
C ARG A 275 3.62 9.77 8.63
N GLY A 276 2.85 10.43 9.49
CA GLY A 276 2.14 11.64 9.16
C GLY A 276 1.07 11.40 8.09
N GLY A 277 0.22 12.41 7.91
CA GLY A 277 -0.81 12.37 6.89
C GLY A 277 -2.13 11.84 7.42
N ASP A 278 -3.02 11.52 6.49
CA ASP A 278 -4.43 11.25 6.75
C ASP A 278 -4.91 10.14 5.83
N LEU A 279 -5.39 9.06 6.46
CA LEU A 279 -5.96 7.87 5.83
C LEU A 279 -7.46 7.74 6.16
N ALA A 280 -8.11 8.83 6.61
CA ALA A 280 -9.51 8.81 7.01
C ALA A 280 -10.44 8.21 5.94
N ASN A 281 -11.46 7.50 6.43
CA ASN A 281 -12.49 6.83 5.62
C ASN A 281 -11.93 5.80 4.62
N GLY A 282 -10.69 5.32 4.83
CA GLY A 282 -10.11 4.23 4.04
C GLY A 282 -10.75 2.86 4.35
N ASP A 283 -10.65 1.94 3.39
CA ASP A 283 -11.03 0.53 3.53
C ASP A 283 -9.77 -0.34 3.63
N PHE A 284 -9.41 -0.73 4.86
CA PHE A 284 -8.28 -1.61 5.18
C PHE A 284 -8.77 -2.96 5.75
N ARG A 285 -10.00 -3.36 5.41
CA ARG A 285 -10.55 -4.63 5.89
C ARG A 285 -9.66 -5.80 5.50
N GLN A 286 -9.42 -6.69 6.45
CA GLN A 286 -8.58 -7.88 6.26
C GLN A 286 -7.14 -7.55 5.84
N ALA A 287 -6.66 -6.32 6.05
CA ALA A 287 -5.27 -5.97 5.80
C ALA A 287 -4.35 -6.61 6.84
N ASP A 288 -3.16 -7.02 6.40
CA ASP A 288 -2.05 -7.38 7.28
C ASP A 288 -1.12 -6.18 7.44
N LEU A 289 -1.17 -5.61 8.64
CA LEU A 289 -0.32 -4.54 9.13
C LEU A 289 0.45 -5.01 10.38
N SER A 290 0.78 -6.30 10.43
CA SER A 290 1.60 -6.87 11.51
C SER A 290 2.93 -6.14 11.60
N ARG A 291 3.33 -5.76 12.82
CA ARG A 291 4.55 -4.98 13.12
C ARG A 291 4.64 -3.63 12.39
N ALA A 292 3.52 -3.15 11.83
CA ALA A 292 3.50 -1.83 11.22
C ALA A 292 3.71 -0.75 12.30
N ARG A 293 4.37 0.34 11.91
CA ARG A 293 4.52 1.54 12.72
C ARG A 293 3.71 2.68 12.13
N LEU A 294 2.78 3.20 12.93
CA LEU A 294 1.94 4.34 12.60
C LEU A 294 2.31 5.49 13.54
N VAL A 295 2.70 6.64 13.00
CA VAL A 295 3.09 7.82 13.80
C VAL A 295 2.43 9.08 13.25
N GLY A 296 1.63 9.78 14.06
CA GLY A 296 1.04 11.06 13.65
C GLY A 296 0.02 10.93 12.51
N VAL A 297 -0.72 9.82 12.45
CA VAL A 297 -1.61 9.49 11.31
C VAL A 297 -3.08 9.75 11.67
N GLY A 298 -3.81 10.41 10.76
CA GLY A 298 -5.26 10.48 10.79
C GLY A 298 -5.91 9.17 10.35
N LEU A 299 -6.74 8.59 11.20
CA LEU A 299 -7.42 7.29 11.06
C LEU A 299 -8.95 7.43 11.24
N GLY A 300 -9.50 8.65 11.14
CA GLY A 300 -10.93 8.90 11.38
C GLY A 300 -11.83 8.11 10.43
N GLY A 301 -12.77 7.33 10.96
CA GLY A 301 -13.65 6.47 10.18
C GLY A 301 -12.93 5.39 9.34
N LEU A 302 -11.65 5.13 9.60
CA LEU A 302 -10.89 4.09 8.89
C LEU A 302 -11.45 2.70 9.25
N ASP A 303 -11.62 1.84 8.24
CA ASP A 303 -12.13 0.48 8.44
C ASP A 303 -11.00 -0.55 8.46
N LEU A 304 -10.67 -1.04 9.66
CA LEU A 304 -9.71 -2.12 9.92
C LEU A 304 -10.40 -3.41 10.39
N THR A 305 -11.65 -3.64 9.99
CA THR A 305 -12.38 -4.86 10.33
C THR A 305 -11.59 -6.10 9.91
N GLU A 306 -11.42 -7.04 10.84
CA GLU A 306 -10.63 -8.28 10.66
C GLU A 306 -9.15 -8.07 10.23
N ALA A 307 -8.58 -6.89 10.48
CA ALA A 307 -7.17 -6.63 10.18
C ALA A 307 -6.23 -7.38 11.14
N GLN A 308 -5.03 -7.68 10.66
CA GLN A 308 -3.93 -8.25 11.44
C GLN A 308 -2.99 -7.13 11.87
N LEU A 309 -2.83 -6.94 13.18
CA LEU A 309 -2.15 -5.80 13.82
C LEU A 309 -1.11 -6.28 14.85
N GLN A 310 -0.68 -7.55 14.79
CA GLN A 310 0.18 -8.14 15.81
C GLN A 310 1.52 -7.41 15.89
N GLY A 311 1.89 -6.98 17.09
CA GLY A 311 3.13 -6.23 17.34
C GLY A 311 3.19 -4.85 16.68
N SER A 312 2.08 -4.34 16.14
CA SER A 312 2.06 -2.99 15.55
C SER A 312 2.24 -1.91 16.62
N SER A 313 2.89 -0.80 16.27
CA SER A 313 3.17 0.33 17.17
C SER A 313 2.55 1.62 16.63
N TRP A 314 1.66 2.21 17.42
CA TRP A 314 0.86 3.36 17.06
C TRP A 314 1.17 4.47 18.05
N HIS A 315 1.51 5.65 17.54
CA HIS A 315 1.88 6.80 18.36
C HIS A 315 1.25 8.07 17.80
N ASP A 316 0.62 8.87 18.67
CA ASP A 316 0.02 10.16 18.31
C ASP A 316 -0.94 10.06 17.11
N CYS A 317 -1.76 9.00 17.07
CA CYS A 317 -2.73 8.79 15.99
C CYS A 317 -4.11 9.28 16.41
N LEU A 318 -4.86 9.85 15.45
CA LEU A 318 -6.17 10.46 15.66
C LEU A 318 -7.23 9.73 14.83
N GLY A 319 -8.22 9.10 15.46
CA GLY A 319 -9.19 8.26 14.76
C GLY A 319 -10.56 8.24 15.44
N GLU A 320 -11.32 9.32 15.32
CA GLU A 320 -12.73 9.31 15.71
C GLU A 320 -13.51 8.27 14.90
N SER A 321 -14.35 7.47 15.57
CA SER A 321 -15.14 6.41 14.94
C SER A 321 -14.32 5.39 14.15
N LEU A 322 -13.05 5.17 14.53
CA LEU A 322 -12.19 4.13 13.97
C LEU A 322 -12.84 2.75 14.13
N VAL A 323 -12.80 1.91 13.09
CA VAL A 323 -13.38 0.55 13.13
C VAL A 323 -12.27 -0.49 13.21
N LEU A 324 -12.26 -1.27 14.28
CA LEU A 324 -11.32 -2.35 14.60
C LEU A 324 -12.06 -3.66 14.93
N ALA A 325 -13.31 -3.80 14.48
CA ALA A 325 -14.15 -4.95 14.77
C ALA A 325 -13.48 -6.25 14.33
N GLY A 326 -13.35 -7.22 15.25
CA GLY A 326 -12.70 -8.51 14.99
C GLY A 326 -11.21 -8.44 14.59
N ALA A 327 -10.55 -7.28 14.71
CA ALA A 327 -9.12 -7.18 14.41
C ALA A 327 -8.29 -7.97 15.43
N SER A 328 -7.21 -8.59 14.97
CA SER A 328 -6.27 -9.34 15.82
C SER A 328 -5.01 -8.52 16.07
N ALA A 329 -4.73 -8.22 17.34
CA ALA A 329 -3.76 -7.21 17.75
C ALA A 329 -2.88 -7.70 18.92
N GLU A 330 -2.43 -8.95 18.86
CA GLU A 330 -1.55 -9.49 19.89
C GLU A 330 -0.26 -8.68 20.01
N ASN A 331 0.10 -8.26 21.24
CA ASN A 331 1.25 -7.40 21.54
C ASN A 331 1.26 -6.05 20.79
N MET A 332 0.10 -5.55 20.33
CA MET A 332 -0.03 -4.18 19.82
C MET A 332 0.35 -3.16 20.91
N SER A 333 0.95 -2.04 20.51
CA SER A 333 1.18 -0.89 21.37
C SER A 333 0.56 0.37 20.77
N ALA A 334 -0.33 1.03 21.50
CA ALA A 334 -0.84 2.36 21.20
C ALA A 334 -0.46 3.33 22.33
N VAL A 335 0.13 4.46 21.97
CA VAL A 335 0.62 5.48 22.92
C VAL A 335 0.14 6.85 22.47
N GLU A 336 -0.45 7.64 23.37
CA GLU A 336 -0.90 9.02 23.10
C GLU A 336 -1.89 9.10 21.93
N CYS A 337 -2.68 8.05 21.71
CA CYS A 337 -3.63 7.99 20.60
C CYS A 337 -5.05 8.41 21.04
N ARG A 338 -5.82 8.99 20.10
CA ARG A 338 -7.22 9.39 20.36
C ARG A 338 -8.17 8.65 19.44
N PHE A 339 -8.95 7.73 20.00
CA PHE A 339 -9.94 6.92 19.31
C PHE A 339 -11.31 6.96 20.02
N PRO A 340 -11.91 8.17 20.20
CA PRO A 340 -13.24 8.27 20.79
C PRO A 340 -14.26 7.56 19.89
N ALA A 341 -15.22 6.88 20.52
CA ALA A 341 -16.26 6.09 19.87
C ALA A 341 -15.73 5.03 18.89
N ALA A 342 -14.51 4.52 19.11
CA ALA A 342 -13.95 3.44 18.30
C ALA A 342 -14.81 2.17 18.40
N ARG A 343 -15.01 1.50 17.27
CA ARG A 343 -15.81 0.28 17.15
C ARG A 343 -14.88 -0.93 17.19
N MET A 344 -14.76 -1.55 18.34
CA MET A 344 -13.79 -2.60 18.67
C MET A 344 -14.48 -3.90 19.15
N ALA A 345 -15.74 -4.13 18.77
CA ALA A 345 -16.46 -5.36 19.11
C ALA A 345 -15.67 -6.60 18.65
N GLY A 346 -15.46 -7.55 19.56
CA GLY A 346 -14.68 -8.77 19.32
C GLY A 346 -13.18 -8.54 19.03
N PHE A 347 -12.64 -7.36 19.32
CA PHE A 347 -11.22 -7.06 19.15
C PHE A 347 -10.34 -8.00 19.97
N ALA A 348 -9.34 -8.62 19.34
CA ALA A 348 -8.46 -9.61 19.95
C ALA A 348 -7.08 -9.03 20.28
N GLY A 349 -7.00 -8.27 21.37
CA GLY A 349 -5.80 -7.58 21.86
C GLY A 349 -5.07 -8.29 23.00
N ARG A 350 -4.71 -9.57 22.83
CA ARG A 350 -3.91 -10.32 23.83
C ARG A 350 -2.58 -9.59 24.10
N CYS A 351 -2.27 -9.32 25.37
CA CYS A 351 -1.07 -8.57 25.76
C CYS A 351 -0.92 -7.20 25.08
N ALA A 352 -2.01 -6.60 24.58
CA ALA A 352 -1.98 -5.27 23.99
C ALA A 352 -1.69 -4.21 25.06
N SER A 353 -0.99 -3.15 24.66
CA SER A 353 -0.65 -2.02 25.51
C SER A 353 -1.30 -0.75 24.98
N PHE A 354 -2.17 -0.13 25.75
CA PHE A 354 -2.73 1.19 25.51
C PHE A 354 -2.23 2.12 26.62
N ARG A 355 -1.52 3.18 26.23
CA ARG A 355 -0.97 4.15 27.17
C ARG A 355 -1.39 5.57 26.81
N ASP A 356 -1.89 6.31 27.79
CA ASP A 356 -2.29 7.72 27.63
C ASP A 356 -3.20 7.93 26.42
N CYS A 357 -4.11 6.98 26.20
CA CYS A 357 -5.03 6.99 25.06
C CYS A 357 -6.42 7.47 25.47
N ASP A 358 -7.13 8.06 24.51
CA ASP A 358 -8.56 8.35 24.61
C ASP A 358 -9.35 7.26 23.87
N LEU A 359 -10.07 6.43 24.63
CA LEU A 359 -11.01 5.41 24.18
C LEU A 359 -12.42 5.70 24.76
N SER A 360 -12.74 6.98 25.00
CA SER A 360 -14.04 7.39 25.50
C SER A 360 -15.17 6.90 24.58
N SER A 361 -16.21 6.32 25.17
CA SER A 361 -17.35 5.73 24.47
C SER A 361 -17.00 4.64 23.44
N ALA A 362 -15.80 4.06 23.51
CA ALA A 362 -15.42 2.97 22.61
C ALA A 362 -16.26 1.71 22.89
N ASP A 363 -16.60 1.00 21.81
CA ASP A 363 -17.31 -0.27 21.87
C ASP A 363 -16.33 -1.44 21.86
N LEU A 364 -16.05 -2.00 23.03
CA LEU A 364 -15.16 -3.12 23.29
C LEU A 364 -15.95 -4.38 23.71
N GLU A 365 -17.22 -4.50 23.30
CA GLU A 365 -18.06 -5.65 23.63
C GLU A 365 -17.37 -6.97 23.24
N GLY A 366 -17.26 -7.88 24.21
CA GLY A 366 -16.65 -9.19 24.02
C GLY A 366 -15.15 -9.16 23.62
N ALA A 367 -14.47 -8.01 23.76
CA ALA A 367 -13.06 -7.89 23.39
C ALA A 367 -12.18 -8.85 24.22
N TYR A 368 -11.17 -9.44 23.58
CA TYR A 368 -10.20 -10.32 24.23
C TYR A 368 -8.93 -9.54 24.59
N LEU A 369 -8.88 -9.03 25.82
CA LEU A 369 -7.83 -8.18 26.38
C LEU A 369 -7.02 -8.91 27.48
N TYR A 370 -6.84 -10.23 27.32
CA TYR A 370 -6.07 -11.06 28.25
C TYR A 370 -4.65 -10.50 28.43
N ARG A 371 -4.26 -10.22 29.69
CA ARG A 371 -2.97 -9.60 30.04
C ARG A 371 -2.69 -8.26 29.36
N ALA A 372 -3.72 -7.54 28.92
CA ALA A 372 -3.54 -6.20 28.38
C ALA A 372 -3.07 -5.21 29.46
N THR A 373 -2.37 -4.17 29.03
CA THR A 373 -1.98 -3.02 29.88
C THR A 373 -2.69 -1.79 29.34
N ILE A 374 -3.57 -1.20 30.13
CA ILE A 374 -4.40 -0.05 29.73
C ILE A 374 -4.25 1.03 30.81
N THR A 375 -3.25 1.89 30.66
CA THR A 375 -2.75 2.73 31.76
C THR A 375 -2.45 4.16 31.33
N GLY A 376 -2.77 5.14 32.16
CA GLY A 376 -2.31 6.52 32.00
C GLY A 376 -1.23 6.91 33.02
N ASP A 377 -0.43 7.93 32.71
CA ASP A 377 0.41 8.65 33.67
C ASP A 377 0.19 10.18 33.59
N PRO A 378 -0.61 10.77 34.50
CA PRO A 378 -1.30 10.14 35.63
C PRO A 378 -2.41 9.17 35.17
N PRO A 379 -2.92 8.25 36.01
CA PRO A 379 -3.92 7.25 35.62
C PRO A 379 -5.11 7.77 34.79
N ARG A 380 -5.57 9.00 35.05
CA ARG A 380 -6.69 9.63 34.31
C ARG A 380 -6.33 10.09 32.89
N ALA A 381 -5.06 10.04 32.50
CA ALA A 381 -4.62 10.29 31.14
C ALA A 381 -5.07 9.18 30.17
N MET A 382 -5.44 8.01 30.68
CA MET A 382 -6.14 6.97 29.94
C MET A 382 -7.65 7.11 30.15
N ASP A 383 -8.38 7.44 29.08
CA ASP A 383 -9.83 7.69 29.11
C ASP A 383 -10.59 6.51 28.49
N LEU A 384 -11.49 5.92 29.26
CA LEU A 384 -12.46 4.87 28.89
C LEU A 384 -13.87 5.26 29.36
N THR A 385 -14.14 6.55 29.55
CA THR A 385 -15.42 7.03 30.05
C THR A 385 -16.55 6.61 29.11
N GLY A 386 -17.60 6.01 29.67
CA GLY A 386 -18.74 5.49 28.91
C GLY A 386 -18.43 4.35 27.93
N ALA A 387 -17.23 3.74 27.99
CA ALA A 387 -16.88 2.63 27.12
C ALA A 387 -17.75 1.39 27.40
N ASN A 388 -18.09 0.64 26.35
CA ASN A 388 -18.77 -0.64 26.45
C ASN A 388 -17.74 -1.76 26.51
N LEU A 389 -17.57 -2.39 27.67
CA LEU A 389 -16.69 -3.53 27.94
C LEU A 389 -17.51 -4.78 28.33
N ALA A 390 -18.80 -4.81 28.00
CA ALA A 390 -19.69 -5.92 28.35
C ALA A 390 -19.12 -7.25 27.83
N GLY A 391 -19.04 -8.25 28.71
CA GLY A 391 -18.49 -9.58 28.39
C GLY A 391 -16.99 -9.61 28.01
N ALA A 392 -16.26 -8.50 28.08
CA ALA A 392 -14.84 -8.46 27.71
C ALA A 392 -13.97 -9.36 28.61
N VAL A 393 -12.91 -9.93 28.03
CA VAL A 393 -11.94 -10.76 28.75
C VAL A 393 -10.74 -9.93 29.16
N LEU A 394 -10.71 -9.52 30.42
CA LEU A 394 -9.66 -8.69 31.04
C LEU A 394 -8.85 -9.49 32.08
N VAL A 395 -8.83 -10.81 31.97
CA VAL A 395 -8.11 -11.69 32.89
C VAL A 395 -6.62 -11.32 32.92
N GLN A 396 -6.07 -11.11 34.11
CA GLN A 396 -4.71 -10.64 34.36
C GLN A 396 -4.35 -9.28 33.69
N ALA A 397 -5.33 -8.48 33.29
CA ALA A 397 -5.08 -7.16 32.74
C ALA A 397 -4.64 -6.17 33.83
N TYR A 398 -3.85 -5.17 33.44
CA TYR A 398 -3.50 -4.03 34.28
C TYR A 398 -4.15 -2.77 33.77
N LEU A 399 -5.05 -2.21 34.57
CA LEU A 399 -5.79 -0.98 34.27
C LEU A 399 -5.44 0.10 35.29
N ALA A 400 -5.19 1.30 34.76
CA ALA A 400 -5.09 2.55 35.50
C ALA A 400 -5.67 3.65 34.61
N ALA A 401 -7.01 3.80 34.63
CA ALA A 401 -7.78 4.59 33.67
C ALA A 401 -9.03 5.23 34.32
N ASP A 402 -9.61 6.23 33.64
CA ASP A 402 -10.97 6.71 33.94
C ASP A 402 -12.01 5.87 33.19
N LEU A 403 -12.81 5.11 33.93
CA LEU A 403 -13.86 4.22 33.47
C LEU A 403 -15.24 4.72 33.93
N ALA A 404 -15.39 6.03 34.20
CA ALA A 404 -16.64 6.57 34.69
C ALA A 404 -17.78 6.30 33.69
N GLY A 405 -18.90 5.74 34.18
CA GLY A 405 -20.05 5.37 33.36
C GLY A 405 -19.82 4.21 32.38
N ALA A 406 -18.67 3.53 32.42
CA ALA A 406 -18.41 2.39 31.55
C ALA A 406 -19.29 1.18 31.90
N ASP A 407 -19.65 0.38 30.90
CA ASP A 407 -20.36 -0.89 31.06
C ASP A 407 -19.36 -2.04 31.08
N LEU A 408 -19.14 -2.66 32.24
CA LEU A 408 -18.34 -3.87 32.43
C LEU A 408 -19.22 -5.07 32.81
N SER A 409 -20.51 -5.06 32.47
CA SER A 409 -21.43 -6.14 32.81
C SER A 409 -20.96 -7.48 32.24
N GLY A 410 -20.93 -8.51 33.08
CA GLY A 410 -20.43 -9.84 32.71
C GLY A 410 -18.95 -9.91 32.30
N ALA A 411 -18.17 -8.84 32.48
CA ALA A 411 -16.74 -8.84 32.12
C ALA A 411 -15.95 -9.83 32.98
N ARG A 412 -14.94 -10.46 32.39
CA ARG A 412 -14.07 -11.45 33.06
C ARG A 412 -12.79 -10.76 33.53
N LEU A 413 -12.73 -10.45 34.82
CA LEU A 413 -11.68 -9.64 35.46
C LEU A 413 -10.84 -10.43 36.47
N ALA A 414 -10.83 -11.76 36.38
CA ALA A 414 -10.05 -12.59 37.31
C ALA A 414 -8.57 -12.17 37.29
N TYR A 415 -7.99 -11.96 38.48
CA TYR A 415 -6.62 -11.46 38.68
C TYR A 415 -6.31 -10.11 38.03
N ALA A 416 -7.31 -9.34 37.62
CA ALA A 416 -7.10 -8.01 37.06
C ALA A 416 -6.66 -7.01 38.13
N ARG A 417 -5.85 -6.03 37.73
CA ARG A 417 -5.42 -4.92 38.58
C ARG A 417 -6.13 -3.66 38.13
N LEU A 418 -7.11 -3.19 38.89
CA LEU A 418 -7.90 -1.98 38.67
C LEU A 418 -7.43 -0.82 39.58
N ASN A 419 -6.18 -0.87 40.02
CA ASN A 419 -5.65 0.07 41.01
C ASN A 419 -5.66 1.50 40.46
N GLN A 420 -6.10 2.46 41.27
CA GLN A 420 -6.19 3.88 40.90
C GLN A 420 -7.15 4.19 39.74
N CYS A 421 -8.01 3.23 39.36
CA CYS A 421 -9.06 3.48 38.37
C CYS A 421 -10.20 4.33 38.98
N SER A 422 -10.93 4.99 38.10
CA SER A 422 -12.20 5.66 38.41
C SER A 422 -13.35 4.85 37.81
N LEU A 423 -14.12 4.15 38.63
CA LEU A 423 -15.30 3.37 38.25
C LEU A 423 -16.60 4.09 38.65
N ARG A 424 -16.58 5.42 38.73
CA ARG A 424 -17.76 6.19 39.14
C ARG A 424 -18.91 5.89 38.21
N GLN A 425 -20.08 5.53 38.74
CA GLN A 425 -21.28 5.22 37.94
C GLN A 425 -21.10 4.07 36.93
N ALA A 426 -20.01 3.30 37.00
CA ALA A 426 -19.79 2.16 36.11
C ALA A 426 -20.70 0.99 36.47
N ASP A 427 -21.07 0.18 35.48
CA ASP A 427 -21.83 -1.05 35.70
C ASP A 427 -20.88 -2.26 35.71
N LEU A 428 -20.79 -2.99 36.82
CA LEU A 428 -20.00 -4.22 36.94
C LEU A 428 -20.91 -5.43 37.25
N SER A 429 -22.20 -5.34 36.93
CA SER A 429 -23.15 -6.41 37.25
C SER A 429 -22.74 -7.74 36.60
N GLY A 430 -22.59 -8.79 37.42
CA GLY A 430 -22.14 -10.12 37.00
C GLY A 430 -20.68 -10.21 36.59
N ALA A 431 -19.87 -9.17 36.83
CA ALA A 431 -18.44 -9.21 36.51
C ALA A 431 -17.67 -10.20 37.41
N GLY A 432 -16.83 -11.01 36.79
CA GLY A 432 -16.01 -12.00 37.49
C GLY A 432 -14.74 -11.37 38.06
N LEU A 433 -14.77 -10.93 39.32
CA LEU A 433 -13.66 -10.23 40.00
C LEU A 433 -12.75 -11.14 40.86
N TYR A 434 -12.76 -12.46 40.66
CA TYR A 434 -11.97 -13.39 41.48
C TYR A 434 -10.49 -12.98 41.57
N GLU A 435 -10.02 -12.70 42.79
CA GLU A 435 -8.68 -12.22 43.12
C GLU A 435 -8.25 -10.93 42.36
N ALA A 436 -9.20 -10.10 41.96
CA ALA A 436 -8.92 -8.78 41.41
C ALA A 436 -8.41 -7.82 42.50
N SER A 437 -7.64 -6.81 42.10
CA SER A 437 -7.10 -5.76 42.97
C SER A 437 -7.75 -4.42 42.65
N MET A 438 -8.32 -3.77 43.66
CA MET A 438 -9.00 -2.47 43.60
C MET A 438 -8.42 -1.51 44.64
N VAL A 439 -7.10 -1.28 44.61
CA VAL A 439 -6.42 -0.37 45.53
C VAL A 439 -6.53 1.06 45.03
N LYS A 440 -7.02 1.98 45.87
CA LYS A 440 -7.27 3.39 45.53
C LYS A 440 -8.26 3.58 44.37
N THR A 441 -9.17 2.62 44.18
CA THR A 441 -10.16 2.63 43.09
C THR A 441 -11.44 3.32 43.54
N ASP A 442 -11.87 4.35 42.81
CA ASP A 442 -13.09 5.08 43.13
C ASP A 442 -14.32 4.35 42.56
N CYS A 443 -15.15 3.80 43.43
CA CYS A 443 -16.36 3.04 43.09
C CYS A 443 -17.65 3.79 43.44
N THR A 444 -17.58 5.12 43.58
CA THR A 444 -18.75 5.94 43.95
C THR A 444 -19.87 5.75 42.93
N ASP A 445 -21.06 5.38 43.40
CA ASP A 445 -22.25 5.12 42.59
C ASP A 445 -22.11 3.99 41.54
N ALA A 446 -21.10 3.12 41.65
CA ALA A 446 -20.98 1.95 40.77
C ALA A 446 -22.06 0.90 41.07
N ARG A 447 -22.43 0.09 40.06
CA ARG A 447 -23.34 -1.06 40.24
C ARG A 447 -22.54 -2.34 40.35
N LEU A 448 -22.72 -3.08 41.45
CA LEU A 448 -21.93 -4.28 41.79
C LEU A 448 -22.81 -5.51 42.07
N ALA A 449 -23.85 -5.73 41.26
CA ALA A 449 -24.77 -6.85 41.47
C ALA A 449 -24.14 -8.20 41.06
N GLY A 450 -24.29 -9.24 41.89
CA GLY A 450 -23.84 -10.59 41.55
C GLY A 450 -22.32 -10.78 41.51
N ILE A 451 -21.59 -10.07 42.38
CA ILE A 451 -20.13 -10.17 42.51
C ILE A 451 -19.79 -10.95 43.78
N SER A 452 -18.81 -11.86 43.69
CA SER A 452 -18.38 -12.74 44.79
C SER A 452 -16.92 -12.50 45.21
N ALA A 453 -16.60 -12.89 46.45
CA ALA A 453 -15.25 -12.88 47.02
C ALA A 453 -14.32 -13.93 46.36
N PRO A 454 -12.98 -13.79 46.52
CA PRO A 454 -12.24 -12.69 47.14
C PRO A 454 -11.91 -11.54 46.16
N VAL A 455 -11.96 -10.30 46.64
CA VAL A 455 -11.44 -9.11 45.94
C VAL A 455 -10.54 -8.32 46.89
N PHE A 456 -9.31 -8.02 46.46
CA PHE A 456 -8.37 -7.25 47.25
C PHE A 456 -8.62 -5.75 47.06
N ALA A 457 -9.20 -5.09 48.06
CA ALA A 457 -9.42 -3.65 48.02
C ALA A 457 -8.81 -2.93 49.23
N ASP A 458 -8.21 -1.76 48.98
CA ASP A 458 -7.69 -0.84 50.00
C ASP A 458 -7.94 0.59 49.51
N ARG A 459 -8.41 1.48 50.40
CA ARG A 459 -8.76 2.88 50.05
C ARG A 459 -9.65 2.99 48.81
N ALA A 460 -10.69 2.15 48.71
CA ALA A 460 -11.64 2.15 47.59
C ALA A 460 -12.96 2.86 47.99
N PRO A 461 -13.08 4.19 47.83
CA PRO A 461 -14.29 4.91 48.19
C PRO A 461 -15.50 4.42 47.38
N GLY A 462 -16.69 4.45 47.98
CA GLY A 462 -17.92 3.99 47.35
C GLY A 462 -18.11 2.48 47.29
N LEU A 463 -17.05 1.66 47.43
CA LEU A 463 -17.13 0.20 47.23
C LEU A 463 -18.13 -0.49 48.17
N VAL A 464 -18.03 -0.25 49.49
CA VAL A 464 -18.93 -0.86 50.47
C VAL A 464 -20.38 -0.38 50.26
N ALA A 465 -20.58 0.91 49.99
CA ALA A 465 -21.90 1.47 49.75
C ALA A 465 -22.55 0.89 48.48
N ALA A 466 -21.77 0.69 47.41
CA ALA A 466 -22.22 0.08 46.17
C ALA A 466 -22.60 -1.40 46.35
N LEU A 467 -21.85 -2.16 47.17
CA LEU A 467 -22.20 -3.54 47.54
C LEU A 467 -23.47 -3.61 48.40
N GLU A 468 -23.62 -2.70 49.38
CA GLU A 468 -24.83 -2.61 50.20
C GLU A 468 -26.07 -2.26 49.36
N ALA A 469 -25.92 -1.38 48.38
CA ALA A 469 -26.99 -0.98 47.46
C ALA A 469 -27.40 -2.10 46.48
N ALA A 470 -26.49 -3.02 46.13
CA ALA A 470 -26.77 -4.13 45.22
C ALA A 470 -27.69 -5.23 45.82
N GLY A 471 -27.96 -5.17 47.12
CA GLY A 471 -28.83 -6.10 47.84
C GLY A 471 -28.06 -7.13 48.68
N LEU A 472 -28.60 -7.45 49.86
CA LEU A 472 -28.00 -8.33 50.88
C LEU A 472 -28.04 -9.83 50.53
N GLY A 473 -27.74 -10.21 49.29
CA GLY A 473 -27.52 -11.61 48.93
C GLY A 473 -26.29 -12.19 49.63
N ASP A 474 -26.23 -13.51 49.79
CA ASP A 474 -25.17 -14.20 50.53
C ASP A 474 -23.75 -13.80 50.05
N ASP A 475 -23.56 -13.70 48.72
CA ASP A 475 -22.27 -13.31 48.10
C ASP A 475 -21.83 -11.88 48.48
N ALA A 476 -22.77 -10.93 48.53
CA ALA A 476 -22.48 -9.55 48.89
C ALA A 476 -22.13 -9.43 50.39
N GLN A 477 -22.82 -10.18 51.25
CA GLN A 477 -22.52 -10.24 52.68
C GLN A 477 -21.14 -10.85 52.94
N GLU A 478 -20.79 -11.92 52.23
CA GLU A 478 -19.47 -12.54 52.29
C GLU A 478 -18.37 -11.55 51.89
N MET A 479 -18.56 -10.84 50.77
CA MET A 479 -17.62 -9.82 50.31
C MET A 479 -17.45 -8.69 51.32
N ILE A 480 -18.55 -8.13 51.84
CA ILE A 480 -18.49 -7.06 52.84
C ILE A 480 -17.78 -7.53 54.10
N GLY A 481 -18.06 -8.75 54.55
CA GLY A 481 -17.38 -9.39 55.69
C GLY A 481 -15.88 -9.54 55.46
N PHE A 482 -15.48 -10.04 54.29
CA PHE A 482 -14.08 -10.15 53.87
C PHE A 482 -13.37 -8.78 53.88
N LEU A 483 -13.98 -7.76 53.29
CA LEU A 483 -13.41 -6.41 53.22
C LEU A 483 -13.26 -5.76 54.61
N LYS A 484 -14.23 -5.95 55.51
CA LYS A 484 -14.15 -5.46 56.90
C LYS A 484 -13.03 -6.16 57.68
N ASN A 485 -12.88 -7.47 57.50
CA ASN A 485 -11.78 -8.23 58.11
C ASN A 485 -10.42 -7.77 57.57
N LEU A 486 -10.32 -7.55 56.26
CA LEU A 486 -9.11 -7.06 55.62
C LEU A 486 -8.74 -5.66 56.12
N ASP A 487 -9.68 -4.72 56.16
CA ASP A 487 -9.46 -3.37 56.72
C ASP A 487 -9.03 -3.43 58.20
N GLY A 488 -9.65 -4.29 59.00
CA GLY A 488 -9.25 -4.55 60.38
C GLY A 488 -7.81 -5.06 60.51
N LEU A 489 -7.38 -5.99 59.64
CA LEU A 489 -6.01 -6.50 59.58
C LEU A 489 -5.01 -5.42 59.15
N LEU A 490 -5.35 -4.62 58.13
CA LEU A 490 -4.51 -3.53 57.64
C LEU A 490 -4.34 -2.42 58.68
N ARG A 491 -5.37 -2.10 59.47
CA ARG A 491 -5.30 -1.13 60.58
C ARG A 491 -4.63 -1.68 61.83
N GLY A 492 -4.82 -2.97 62.13
CA GLY A 492 -4.24 -3.67 63.28
C GLY A 492 -2.72 -3.86 63.17
N ARG A 493 -2.19 -3.92 61.94
CA ARG A 493 -0.74 -3.79 61.66
C ARG A 493 -0.35 -2.31 61.60
N GLY A 494 -0.24 -1.68 62.77
CA GLY A 494 0.05 -0.25 62.90
C GLY A 494 1.25 0.25 62.07
N ARG A 495 1.05 1.41 61.43
CA ARG A 495 2.05 2.42 61.04
C ARG A 495 3.45 1.89 60.70
N GLY A 496 3.67 1.47 59.46
CA GLY A 496 5.00 1.22 58.93
C GLY A 496 5.02 0.96 57.42
N SER A 497 5.77 1.82 56.72
CA SER A 497 6.24 1.80 55.32
C SER A 497 5.27 2.12 54.16
N THR A 498 5.50 3.32 53.61
CA THR A 498 5.48 3.81 52.20
C THR A 498 4.25 3.61 51.34
#